data_AF-A0AB74BP29-F1
#
_entry.id   AF-A0AB74BP29-F1
#
_cell.length_a   1.000
_cell.length_b   1.000
_cell.length_c   1.000
_cell.angle_alpha   90.00
_cell.angle_beta   90.00
_cell.angle_gamma   90.00
#
_symmetry.space_group_name_H-M   'P 1'
#
loop_
_entity.id
_entity.type
_entity.pdbx_description
1 polymer ?
#
loop_
_entity_poly.entity_id
_entity_poly.type
_entity_poly.pdbx_seq_one_letter_code
_entity_poly.pdbx_strand_id
1 'polypeptide(L)'
;MVAMGGFGVAAVTLELFGITDDFHEAKTSGEEYGIGIKGFSVLVMGLGSAAQLLAGIFPAGVFTIIAMNPWFSVALMATGFIYLIATMALNYFKQDSVGWWLRKCCWSRTLAYRYAETAEGEQEEVRALMEIQLSPQVHAKSTVHYEDRYLGKGDYYSVAVQNGAGVQVRLPNLLRGQSVHFNIVSSKRPWGVLPVEKIDDPLHEAFLDRGQFRKAEQFGTLTNKQAGKTSEDFTYPLMPPENEDLIWETWVPLDKDATYLELQIWYPNNLINPGEDDRGYLFQMELGTRGDTAIDGLAAVELEVQASSRIGTLTLEVAESTPL
;
A
#
# COMPACT_ATOMS: atom_id res chain seq x y z
N MET A 1 -18.92 -30.66 -3.06
CA MET A 1 -18.08 -30.98 -1.89
C MET A 1 -16.59 -30.97 -2.24
N VAL A 2 -16.11 -31.75 -3.21
CA VAL A 2 -14.67 -31.76 -3.61
C VAL A 2 -14.14 -30.37 -3.98
N ALA A 3 -14.78 -29.66 -4.91
CA ALA A 3 -14.32 -28.33 -5.33
C ALA A 3 -14.35 -27.31 -4.18
N MET A 4 -15.44 -27.26 -3.41
CA MET A 4 -15.60 -26.36 -2.26
C MET A 4 -14.56 -26.61 -1.16
N GLY A 5 -14.33 -27.88 -0.81
CA GLY A 5 -13.30 -28.24 0.17
C GLY A 5 -11.88 -27.98 -0.35
N GLY A 6 -11.63 -28.22 -1.64
CA GLY A 6 -10.34 -27.92 -2.29
C GLY A 6 -10.01 -26.43 -2.26
N PHE A 7 -10.95 -25.57 -2.66
CA PHE A 7 -10.78 -24.12 -2.58
C PHE A 7 -10.64 -23.64 -1.14
N GLY A 8 -11.40 -24.21 -0.20
CA GLY A 8 -11.29 -23.86 1.22
C GLY A 8 -9.92 -24.19 1.82
N VAL A 9 -9.33 -25.33 1.47
CA VAL A 9 -7.96 -25.69 1.88
C VAL A 9 -6.91 -24.74 1.29
N ALA A 10 -7.04 -24.38 0.01
CA ALA A 10 -6.13 -23.43 -0.63
C ALA A 10 -6.22 -22.03 0.01
N ALA A 11 -7.44 -21.53 0.26
CA ALA A 11 -7.67 -20.24 0.89
C ALA A 11 -7.09 -20.18 2.32
N VAL A 12 -7.29 -21.23 3.12
CA VAL A 12 -6.73 -21.32 4.48
C VAL A 12 -5.21 -21.33 4.46
N THR A 13 -4.60 -21.98 3.47
CA THR A 13 -3.14 -22.00 3.32
C THR A 13 -2.59 -20.60 3.10
N LEU A 14 -3.19 -19.83 2.18
CA LEU A 14 -2.80 -18.45 1.90
C LEU A 14 -3.01 -17.54 3.13
N GLU A 15 -4.16 -17.68 3.80
CA GLU A 15 -4.47 -16.86 4.97
C GLU A 15 -3.55 -17.15 6.17
N LEU A 16 -3.12 -18.40 6.35
CA LEU A 16 -2.16 -18.75 7.41
C LEU A 16 -0.77 -18.15 7.17
N PHE A 17 -0.33 -18.01 5.92
CA PHE A 17 0.90 -17.28 5.61
C PHE A 17 0.77 -15.82 6.06
N GLY A 18 -0.28 -15.12 5.61
CA GLY A 18 -0.51 -13.73 6.03
C GLY A 18 -0.66 -13.54 7.54
N ILE A 19 -1.29 -14.48 8.25
CA ILE A 19 -1.41 -14.42 9.73
C ILE A 19 -0.07 -14.60 10.43
N THR A 20 0.84 -15.39 9.85
CA THR A 20 2.18 -15.57 10.42
C THR A 20 2.97 -14.27 10.33
N ASP A 21 2.90 -13.60 9.18
CA ASP A 21 3.55 -12.31 8.96
C ASP A 21 2.92 -11.22 9.86
N ASP A 22 1.58 -11.12 9.87
CA ASP A 22 0.83 -10.21 10.77
C ASP A 22 1.24 -10.38 12.24
N PHE A 23 1.47 -11.62 12.69
CA PHE A 23 1.86 -11.94 14.07
C PHE A 23 3.27 -11.46 14.41
N HIS A 24 4.21 -11.55 13.45
CA HIS A 24 5.56 -11.04 13.63
C HIS A 24 5.62 -9.51 13.66
N GLU A 25 4.69 -8.84 12.99
CA GLU A 25 4.59 -7.38 12.95
C GLU A 25 3.70 -6.77 14.06
N ALA A 26 3.04 -7.61 14.86
CA ALA A 26 2.11 -7.17 15.90
C ALA A 26 2.82 -6.25 16.93
N LYS A 27 2.28 -5.04 17.10
CA LYS A 27 2.89 -3.99 17.94
C LYS A 27 2.34 -3.98 19.35
N THR A 28 1.14 -4.55 19.55
CA THR A 28 0.42 -4.53 20.82
C THR A 28 -0.16 -5.89 21.17
N SER A 29 -0.33 -6.15 22.47
CA SER A 29 -0.97 -7.39 22.95
C SER A 29 -2.43 -7.56 22.49
N GLY A 30 -3.11 -6.45 22.14
CA GLY A 30 -4.46 -6.48 21.57
C GLY A 30 -4.49 -6.95 20.12
N GLU A 31 -3.52 -6.53 19.32
CA GLU A 31 -3.33 -7.03 17.95
C GLU A 31 -2.92 -8.49 17.97
N GLU A 32 -1.96 -8.87 18.83
CA GLU A 32 -1.51 -10.25 19.00
C GLU A 32 -2.69 -11.19 19.35
N TYR A 33 -3.54 -10.78 20.28
CA TYR A 33 -4.75 -11.54 20.65
C TYR A 33 -5.78 -11.60 19.50
N GLY A 34 -5.99 -10.49 18.79
CA GLY A 34 -6.88 -10.44 17.63
C GLY A 34 -6.41 -11.33 16.48
N ILE A 35 -5.11 -11.30 16.18
CA ILE A 35 -4.44 -12.16 15.19
C ILE A 35 -4.53 -13.62 15.63
N GLY A 36 -4.35 -13.92 16.93
CA GLY A 36 -4.54 -15.25 17.49
C GLY A 36 -5.96 -15.80 17.30
N ILE A 37 -7.00 -14.99 17.54
CA ILE A 37 -8.40 -15.39 17.29
C ILE A 37 -8.65 -15.60 15.79
N LYS A 38 -8.14 -14.71 14.94
CA LYS A 38 -8.22 -14.83 13.48
C LYS A 38 -7.58 -16.14 13.02
N GLY A 39 -6.37 -16.43 13.48
CA GLY A 39 -5.61 -17.65 13.19
C GLY A 39 -6.33 -18.92 13.64
N PHE A 40 -6.84 -18.94 14.87
CA PHE A 40 -7.63 -20.08 15.35
C PHE A 40 -8.88 -20.33 14.50
N SER A 41 -9.56 -19.26 14.08
CA SER A 41 -10.75 -19.35 13.23
C SER A 41 -10.41 -19.92 11.85
N VAL A 42 -9.32 -19.47 11.24
CA VAL A 42 -8.80 -19.99 9.96
C VAL A 42 -8.45 -21.48 10.07
N LEU A 43 -7.83 -21.91 11.18
CA LEU A 43 -7.52 -23.32 11.44
C LEU A 43 -8.80 -24.17 11.50
N VAL A 44 -9.83 -23.71 12.20
CA VAL A 44 -11.13 -24.40 12.28
C VAL A 44 -11.82 -24.47 10.91
N MET A 45 -11.77 -23.39 10.11
CA MET A 45 -12.26 -23.41 8.73
C MET A 45 -11.48 -24.37 7.83
N GLY A 46 -10.15 -24.48 8.04
CA GLY A 46 -9.28 -25.44 7.38
C GLY A 46 -9.68 -26.87 7.62
N LEU A 47 -9.90 -27.22 8.90
CA LEU A 47 -10.38 -28.55 9.29
C LEU A 47 -11.74 -28.86 8.66
N GLY A 48 -12.66 -27.89 8.63
CA GLY A 48 -13.95 -28.04 7.96
C GLY A 48 -13.83 -28.24 6.45
N SER A 49 -12.98 -27.45 5.79
CA SER A 49 -12.73 -27.55 4.35
C SER A 49 -12.09 -28.89 3.97
N ALA A 50 -11.15 -29.36 4.79
CA ALA A 50 -10.54 -30.69 4.65
C ALA A 50 -11.58 -31.81 4.83
N ALA A 51 -12.47 -31.70 5.82
CA ALA A 51 -13.56 -32.66 6.02
C ALA A 51 -14.53 -32.69 4.83
N GLN A 52 -14.88 -31.53 4.25
CA GLN A 52 -15.71 -31.43 3.04
C GLN A 52 -15.01 -32.01 1.80
N LEU A 53 -13.70 -31.80 1.67
CA LEU A 53 -12.89 -32.38 0.60
C LEU A 53 -12.87 -33.91 0.71
N LEU A 54 -12.56 -34.44 1.89
CA LEU A 54 -12.52 -35.87 2.16
C LEU A 54 -13.89 -36.54 2.01
N ALA A 55 -14.98 -35.89 2.44
CA ALA A 55 -16.34 -36.35 2.20
C ALA A 55 -16.69 -36.41 0.71
N GLY A 56 -16.17 -35.47 -0.08
CA GLY A 56 -16.35 -35.46 -1.53
C GLY A 56 -15.56 -36.56 -2.26
N ILE A 57 -14.33 -36.85 -1.80
CA ILE A 57 -13.46 -37.89 -2.38
C ILE A 57 -13.90 -39.29 -1.92
N PHE A 58 -14.37 -39.42 -0.68
CA PHE A 58 -14.80 -40.68 -0.07
C PHE A 58 -16.27 -40.59 0.41
N PRO A 59 -17.27 -40.68 -0.49
CA PRO A 59 -18.67 -40.45 -0.16
C PRO A 59 -19.25 -41.39 0.90
N ALA A 60 -18.73 -42.63 0.99
CA ALA A 60 -19.15 -43.62 1.98
C ALA A 60 -18.39 -43.54 3.32
N GLY A 61 -17.53 -42.54 3.51
CA GLY A 61 -16.69 -42.39 4.70
C GLY A 61 -17.35 -41.66 5.86
N VAL A 62 -16.73 -41.76 7.04
CA VAL A 62 -17.15 -41.07 8.28
C VAL A 62 -17.18 -39.54 8.10
N PHE A 63 -16.35 -38.98 7.23
CA PHE A 63 -16.30 -37.55 6.93
C PHE A 63 -17.58 -37.03 6.27
N THR A 64 -18.29 -37.85 5.48
CA THR A 64 -19.59 -37.48 4.90
C THR A 64 -20.66 -37.33 5.97
N ILE A 65 -20.66 -38.20 6.98
CA ILE A 65 -21.59 -38.13 8.11
C ILE A 65 -21.37 -36.83 8.90
N ILE A 66 -20.11 -36.42 9.07
CA ILE A 66 -19.75 -35.17 9.75
C ILE A 66 -20.15 -33.96 8.91
N ALA A 67 -19.76 -33.91 7.63
CA ALA A 67 -19.98 -32.76 6.76
C ALA A 67 -21.45 -32.52 6.40
N MET A 68 -22.29 -33.57 6.38
CA MET A 68 -23.72 -33.46 6.09
C MET A 68 -24.57 -33.20 7.35
N ASN A 69 -23.97 -33.20 8.53
CA ASN A 69 -24.70 -32.97 9.77
C ASN A 69 -25.08 -31.48 9.91
N PRO A 70 -26.33 -31.13 10.24
CA PRO A 70 -26.74 -29.73 10.40
C PRO A 70 -25.87 -28.89 11.33
N TRP A 71 -25.28 -29.48 12.39
CA TRP A 71 -24.41 -28.75 13.30
C TRP A 71 -23.12 -28.27 12.63
N PHE A 72 -22.64 -28.97 11.60
CA PHE A 72 -21.39 -28.65 10.91
C PHE A 72 -21.49 -27.31 10.19
N SER A 73 -22.60 -27.06 9.48
CA SER A 73 -22.85 -25.77 8.82
C SER A 73 -23.01 -24.64 9.84
N VAL A 74 -23.68 -24.90 10.97
CA VAL A 74 -23.82 -23.91 12.06
C VAL A 74 -22.46 -23.57 12.65
N ALA A 75 -21.60 -24.56 12.87
CA ALA A 75 -20.24 -24.35 13.37
C ALA A 75 -19.40 -23.52 12.40
N LEU A 76 -19.39 -23.86 11.11
CA LEU A 76 -18.64 -23.08 10.10
C LEU A 76 -19.14 -21.65 9.98
N MET A 77 -20.46 -21.43 10.04
CA MET A 77 -21.04 -20.08 10.03
C MET A 77 -20.61 -19.28 11.27
N ALA A 78 -20.64 -19.89 12.46
CA ALA A 78 -20.19 -19.24 13.69
C ALA A 78 -18.69 -18.89 13.63
N THR A 79 -17.85 -19.81 13.13
CA THR A 79 -16.42 -19.54 12.90
C THR A 79 -16.20 -18.42 11.89
N GLY A 80 -16.98 -18.39 10.80
CA GLY A 80 -16.99 -17.30 9.81
C GLY A 80 -17.28 -15.94 10.44
N PHE A 81 -18.26 -15.90 11.33
CA PHE A 81 -18.64 -14.68 12.04
C PHE A 81 -17.55 -14.21 13.02
N ILE A 82 -16.95 -15.12 13.78
CA ILE A 82 -15.82 -14.81 14.69
C ILE A 82 -14.64 -14.25 13.90
N TYR A 83 -14.31 -14.87 12.75
CA TYR A 83 -13.26 -14.40 11.86
C TYR A 83 -13.51 -12.97 11.37
N LEU A 84 -14.74 -12.64 10.97
CA LEU A 84 -15.09 -11.28 10.52
C LEU A 84 -14.98 -10.27 11.66
N ILE A 85 -15.43 -10.60 12.88
CA ILE A 85 -15.28 -9.72 14.04
C ILE A 85 -13.81 -9.51 14.39
N ALA A 86 -13.00 -10.56 14.37
CA ALA A 86 -11.57 -10.46 14.63
C ALA A 86 -10.88 -9.57 13.59
N THR A 87 -11.23 -9.73 12.30
CA THR A 87 -10.72 -8.89 11.22
C THR A 87 -11.15 -7.42 11.39
N MET A 88 -12.41 -7.17 11.75
CA MET A 88 -12.91 -5.83 12.01
C MET A 88 -12.21 -5.18 13.20
N ALA A 89 -11.99 -5.94 14.29
CA ALA A 89 -11.25 -5.47 15.45
C ALA A 89 -9.79 -5.15 15.11
N LEU A 90 -9.12 -6.01 14.33
CA LEU A 90 -7.75 -5.75 13.85
C LEU A 90 -7.67 -4.53 12.96
N ASN A 91 -8.61 -4.35 12.04
CA ASN A 91 -8.67 -3.14 11.22
C ASN A 91 -8.93 -1.87 12.05
N TYR A 92 -9.68 -1.98 13.14
CA TYR A 92 -9.86 -0.88 14.09
C TYR A 92 -8.58 -0.59 14.90
N PHE A 93 -7.81 -1.63 15.21
CA PHE A 93 -6.54 -1.49 15.92
C PHE A 93 -5.37 -1.09 15.04
N LYS A 94 -5.47 -1.17 13.70
CA LYS A 94 -4.45 -0.60 12.81
C LYS A 94 -4.29 0.88 13.14
N GLN A 95 -3.15 1.21 13.76
CA GLN A 95 -2.80 2.57 14.10
C GLN A 95 -1.91 3.13 13.00
N ASP A 96 -2.35 4.21 12.38
CA ASP A 96 -1.48 5.07 11.57
C ASP A 96 -0.27 5.51 12.40
N SER A 97 0.80 5.92 11.73
CA SER A 97 2.06 6.31 12.37
C SER A 97 1.87 7.38 13.46
N VAL A 98 0.93 8.32 13.26
CA VAL A 98 0.52 9.32 14.27
C VAL A 98 -0.13 8.66 15.48
N GLY A 99 -1.07 7.73 15.26
CA GLY A 99 -1.78 7.04 16.33
C GLY A 99 -0.85 6.20 17.19
N TRP A 100 0.12 5.54 16.55
CA TRP A 100 1.18 4.80 17.23
C TRP A 100 2.08 5.73 18.04
N TRP A 101 2.51 6.85 17.46
CA TRP A 101 3.31 7.85 18.16
C TRP A 101 2.59 8.41 19.40
N LEU A 102 1.31 8.78 19.28
CA LEU A 102 0.50 9.27 20.41
C LEU A 102 0.35 8.24 21.54
N ARG A 103 0.41 6.94 21.20
CA ARG A 103 0.35 5.86 22.19
C ARG A 103 1.68 5.67 22.93
N LYS A 104 2.81 5.99 22.28
CA LYS A 104 4.15 5.90 22.86
C LYS A 104 4.65 7.19 23.50
N CYS A 105 4.05 8.33 23.18
CA CYS A 105 4.53 9.63 23.62
C CYS A 105 4.45 9.81 25.15
N CYS A 106 5.17 10.81 25.64
CA CYS A 106 5.19 11.19 27.05
C CYS A 106 3.80 11.56 27.62
N TRP A 107 2.82 11.91 26.77
CA TRP A 107 1.43 12.21 27.17
C TRP A 107 0.53 10.97 27.22
N SER A 108 1.02 9.80 26.78
CA SER A 108 0.23 8.57 26.78
C SER A 108 -0.14 8.14 28.20
N ARG A 109 -1.38 7.70 28.39
CA ARG A 109 -1.87 7.15 29.66
C ARG A 109 -1.35 5.72 29.90
N THR A 110 -0.85 5.04 28.86
CA THR A 110 -0.43 3.64 28.93
C THR A 110 1.09 3.55 29.05
N LEU A 111 1.58 3.48 30.29
CA LEU A 111 3.02 3.43 30.59
C LEU A 111 3.76 2.24 29.96
N ALA A 112 3.06 1.14 29.69
CA ALA A 112 3.66 -0.09 29.16
C ALA A 112 4.28 0.05 27.76
N TYR A 113 3.86 1.05 26.99
CA TYR A 113 4.32 1.25 25.60
C TYR A 113 5.06 2.58 25.40
N ARG A 114 5.29 3.35 26.48
CA ARG A 114 5.91 4.67 26.39
C ARG A 114 7.38 4.54 25.98
N TYR A 115 7.91 5.55 25.27
CA TYR A 115 9.36 5.72 25.16
C TYR A 115 10.00 5.75 26.55
N ALA A 116 11.24 5.27 26.65
CA ALA A 116 11.96 5.29 27.92
C ALA A 116 12.14 6.74 28.40
N GLU A 117 11.91 7.01 29.69
CA GLU A 117 12.14 8.32 30.31
C GLU A 117 13.65 8.56 30.54
N THR A 118 14.41 8.44 29.46
CA THR A 118 15.86 8.62 29.35
C THR A 118 16.14 9.59 28.21
N ALA A 119 17.33 10.22 28.20
CA ALA A 119 17.70 11.14 27.13
C ALA A 119 17.64 10.50 25.73
N GLU A 120 17.91 9.19 25.63
CA GLU A 120 17.81 8.44 24.37
C GLU A 120 16.34 8.25 23.94
N GLY A 121 15.46 7.88 24.87
CA GLY A 121 14.03 7.72 24.57
C GLY A 121 13.31 9.03 24.20
N GLU A 122 13.70 10.16 24.80
CA GLU A 122 13.20 11.49 24.39
C GLU A 122 13.64 11.85 22.97
N GLN A 123 14.89 11.51 22.59
CA GLN A 123 15.38 11.72 21.23
C GLN A 123 14.64 10.84 20.22
N GLU A 124 14.34 9.59 20.57
CA GLU A 124 13.52 8.69 19.75
C GLU A 124 12.09 9.22 19.57
N GLU A 125 11.46 9.73 20.63
CA GLU A 125 10.12 10.32 20.56
C GLU A 125 10.07 11.51 19.59
N VAL A 126 11.05 12.42 19.69
CA VAL A 126 11.15 13.58 18.81
C VAL A 126 11.48 13.16 17.37
N ARG A 127 12.39 12.19 17.18
CA ARG A 127 12.74 11.67 15.85
C ARG A 127 11.52 11.07 15.17
N ALA A 128 10.76 10.21 15.85
CA ALA A 128 9.57 9.58 15.30
C ALA A 128 8.52 10.62 14.89
N LEU A 129 8.36 11.71 15.68
CA LEU A 129 7.46 12.80 15.30
C LEU A 129 7.95 13.55 14.06
N MET A 130 9.25 13.82 13.96
CA MET A 130 9.86 14.48 12.81
C MET A 130 9.72 13.64 11.54
N GLU A 131 9.92 12.32 11.63
CA GLU A 131 9.72 11.39 10.52
C GLU A 131 8.28 11.42 10.01
N ILE A 132 7.30 11.47 10.93
CA ILE A 132 5.87 11.59 10.59
C ILE A 132 5.57 12.93 9.91
N GLN A 133 6.11 14.04 10.42
CA GLN A 133 5.91 15.36 9.83
C GLN A 133 6.53 15.49 8.44
N LEU A 134 7.63 14.79 8.19
CA LEU A 134 8.31 14.76 6.90
C LEU A 134 7.68 13.76 5.92
N SER A 135 6.70 12.96 6.34
CA SER A 135 6.00 12.02 5.46
C SER A 135 5.40 12.74 4.25
N PRO A 136 5.80 12.37 3.03
CA PRO A 136 5.22 12.97 1.84
C PRO A 136 3.78 12.50 1.65
N GLN A 137 2.99 13.27 0.90
CA GLN A 137 1.63 12.85 0.51
C GLN A 137 1.64 12.52 -0.97
N VAL A 138 1.14 11.34 -1.33
CA VAL A 138 1.15 10.87 -2.71
C VAL A 138 -0.29 10.73 -3.18
N HIS A 139 -0.61 11.36 -4.31
CA HIS A 139 -1.89 11.21 -4.99
C HIS A 139 -1.66 10.61 -6.37
N ALA A 140 -2.34 9.51 -6.68
CA ALA A 140 -2.24 8.87 -7.99
C ALA A 140 -3.62 8.66 -8.60
N LYS A 141 -3.71 8.78 -9.92
CA LYS A 141 -4.95 8.60 -10.67
C LYS A 141 -4.67 7.94 -12.01
N SER A 142 -5.42 6.88 -12.29
CA SER A 142 -5.34 6.19 -13.58
C SER A 142 -5.84 7.08 -14.72
N THR A 143 -5.09 7.08 -15.83
CA THR A 143 -5.51 7.70 -17.09
C THR A 143 -6.05 6.64 -18.04
N VAL A 144 -7.12 6.98 -18.75
CA VAL A 144 -7.81 6.07 -19.69
C VAL A 144 -7.95 6.70 -21.07
N HIS A 145 -7.74 5.88 -22.10
CA HIS A 145 -8.12 6.16 -23.48
C HIS A 145 -9.32 5.28 -23.86
N TYR A 146 -10.18 5.79 -24.73
CA TYR A 146 -11.37 5.09 -25.20
C TYR A 146 -11.06 4.38 -26.53
N GLU A 147 -11.17 3.06 -26.53
CA GLU A 147 -11.02 2.22 -27.72
C GLU A 147 -12.38 1.68 -28.16
N ASP A 148 -12.66 1.71 -29.45
CA ASP A 148 -13.87 1.10 -30.00
C ASP A 148 -13.65 -0.41 -30.22
N ARG A 149 -14.42 -1.23 -29.49
CA ARG A 149 -14.39 -2.68 -29.63
C ARG A 149 -15.57 -3.16 -30.46
N TYR A 150 -15.27 -4.03 -31.41
CA TYR A 150 -16.25 -4.61 -32.32
C TYR A 150 -17.01 -5.76 -31.64
N LEU A 151 -18.35 -5.67 -31.63
CA LEU A 151 -19.24 -6.69 -31.04
C LEU A 151 -19.77 -7.71 -32.06
N GLY A 152 -19.40 -7.58 -33.34
CA GLY A 152 -20.08 -8.29 -34.43
C GLY A 152 -21.27 -7.51 -34.98
N LYS A 153 -21.64 -7.78 -36.23
CA LYS A 153 -22.78 -7.16 -36.96
C LYS A 153 -22.74 -5.64 -37.14
N GLY A 154 -21.58 -5.02 -37.09
CA GLY A 154 -21.43 -3.58 -37.37
C GLY A 154 -21.58 -2.68 -36.14
N ASP A 155 -21.83 -3.27 -34.97
CA ASP A 155 -21.93 -2.53 -33.72
C ASP A 155 -20.55 -2.42 -33.04
N TYR A 156 -20.25 -1.22 -32.58
CA TYR A 156 -19.06 -0.87 -31.81
C TYR A 156 -19.49 -0.34 -30.44
N TYR A 157 -18.71 -0.64 -29.41
CA TYR A 157 -18.86 -0.01 -28.10
C TYR A 157 -17.52 0.53 -27.64
N SER A 158 -17.55 1.71 -27.01
CA SER A 158 -16.36 2.38 -26.51
C SER A 158 -15.98 1.85 -25.14
N VAL A 159 -14.75 1.37 -24.98
CA VAL A 159 -14.20 0.82 -23.74
C VAL A 159 -13.08 1.73 -23.25
N ALA A 160 -13.17 2.15 -21.99
CA ALA A 160 -12.07 2.82 -21.33
C ALA A 160 -10.96 1.80 -21.04
N VAL A 161 -9.80 1.97 -21.68
CA VAL A 161 -8.60 1.18 -21.48
C VAL A 161 -7.56 2.06 -20.80
N GLN A 162 -6.99 1.55 -19.70
CA GLN A 162 -5.91 2.22 -18.98
C GLN A 162 -4.68 2.36 -19.87
N ASN A 163 -4.09 3.55 -19.89
CA ASN A 163 -2.87 3.83 -20.64
C ASN A 163 -1.72 4.40 -19.79
N GLY A 164 -1.98 4.71 -18.52
CA GLY A 164 -1.01 5.30 -17.61
C GLY A 164 -1.62 5.76 -16.30
N ALA A 165 -0.84 6.51 -15.53
CA ALA A 165 -1.31 7.22 -14.35
C ALA A 165 -0.63 8.57 -14.21
N GLY A 166 -1.41 9.56 -13.78
CA GLY A 166 -0.87 10.79 -13.20
C GLY A 166 -0.49 10.52 -11.74
N VAL A 167 0.65 11.07 -11.31
CA VAL A 167 1.16 10.95 -9.95
C VAL A 167 1.55 12.34 -9.47
N GLN A 168 1.10 12.70 -8.28
CA GLN A 168 1.49 13.92 -7.56
C GLN A 168 2.13 13.53 -6.24
N VAL A 169 3.37 13.96 -6.01
CA VAL A 169 4.07 13.79 -4.74
C VAL A 169 4.21 15.16 -4.09
N ARG A 170 3.57 15.34 -2.95
CA ARG A 170 3.72 16.52 -2.11
C ARG A 170 4.87 16.29 -1.14
N LEU A 171 5.94 17.04 -1.36
CA LEU A 171 7.18 17.03 -0.59
C LEU A 171 7.18 18.20 0.40
N PRO A 172 7.57 17.99 1.67
CA PRO A 172 7.74 19.06 2.64
C PRO A 172 8.72 20.15 2.17
N ASN A 173 8.44 21.40 2.53
CA ASN A 173 9.30 22.53 2.19
C ASN A 173 10.76 22.41 2.69
N LEU A 174 11.01 21.63 3.75
CA LEU A 174 12.35 21.37 4.31
C LEU A 174 13.30 20.64 3.36
N LEU A 175 12.79 20.03 2.29
CA LEU A 175 13.57 19.31 1.29
C LEU A 175 14.15 20.21 0.19
N ARG A 176 13.95 21.53 0.26
CA ARG A 176 14.53 22.49 -0.70
C ARG A 176 16.06 22.50 -0.62
N GLY A 177 16.71 22.48 -1.78
CA GLY A 177 18.17 22.39 -1.88
C GLY A 177 18.73 21.00 -1.57
N GLN A 178 17.89 19.96 -1.54
CA GLN A 178 18.26 18.60 -1.19
C GLN A 178 17.91 17.63 -2.31
N SER A 179 18.65 16.54 -2.40
CA SER A 179 18.41 15.48 -3.38
C SER A 179 17.54 14.40 -2.74
N VAL A 180 16.38 14.12 -3.34
CA VAL A 180 15.46 13.07 -2.89
C VAL A 180 15.61 11.87 -3.79
N HIS A 181 15.73 10.68 -3.21
CA HIS A 181 15.80 9.44 -3.99
C HIS A 181 14.46 8.75 -4.03
N PHE A 182 14.12 8.12 -5.14
CA PHE A 182 12.85 7.39 -5.27
C PHE A 182 12.95 6.17 -6.17
N ASN A 183 12.11 5.18 -5.89
CA ASN A 183 11.87 4.00 -6.70
C ASN A 183 10.38 3.89 -7.00
N ILE A 184 10.04 3.51 -8.23
CA ILE A 184 8.66 3.39 -8.67
C ILE A 184 8.45 2.07 -9.42
N VAL A 185 7.40 1.36 -9.05
CA VAL A 185 7.07 0.05 -9.60
C VAL A 185 5.56 -0.03 -9.85
N SER A 186 5.17 -0.59 -11.00
CA SER A 186 3.80 -1.01 -11.25
C SER A 186 3.62 -2.45 -10.76
N SER A 187 2.48 -2.73 -10.15
CA SER A 187 2.17 -4.08 -9.71
C SER A 187 0.72 -4.44 -10.02
N LYS A 188 0.48 -5.75 -10.16
CA LYS A 188 -0.84 -6.33 -10.41
C LYS A 188 -1.16 -7.34 -9.34
N ARG A 189 -2.45 -7.51 -9.06
CA ARG A 189 -2.92 -8.60 -8.19
C ARG A 189 -3.55 -9.69 -9.06
N PRO A 190 -2.85 -10.81 -9.31
CA PRO A 190 -3.43 -11.91 -10.05
C PRO A 190 -4.65 -12.45 -9.29
N TRP A 191 -5.82 -12.44 -9.92
CA TRP A 191 -7.03 -13.07 -9.38
C TRP A 191 -7.46 -12.67 -7.96
N GLY A 192 -7.29 -11.41 -7.54
CA GLY A 192 -7.90 -10.83 -6.33
C GLY A 192 -7.49 -11.39 -4.95
N VAL A 193 -7.04 -12.65 -4.88
CA VAL A 193 -6.65 -13.37 -3.67
C VAL A 193 -5.18 -13.79 -3.66
N LEU A 194 -4.46 -13.65 -4.77
CA LEU A 194 -3.03 -13.94 -4.82
C LEU A 194 -2.20 -12.73 -4.36
N PRO A 195 -0.94 -12.96 -3.95
CA PRO A 195 0.02 -11.89 -3.68
C PRO A 195 0.15 -10.93 -4.86
N VAL A 196 0.51 -9.69 -4.54
CA VAL A 196 0.79 -8.67 -5.56
C VAL A 196 2.08 -9.06 -6.29
N GLU A 197 2.08 -9.00 -7.61
CA GLU A 197 3.23 -9.29 -8.45
C GLU A 197 3.68 -8.01 -9.17
N LYS A 198 4.99 -7.75 -9.14
CA LYS A 198 5.64 -6.69 -9.91
C LYS A 198 5.45 -6.89 -11.41
N ILE A 199 5.18 -5.79 -12.13
CA ILE A 199 5.29 -5.71 -13.58
C ILE A 199 6.62 -5.01 -13.90
N ASP A 200 7.43 -5.64 -14.74
CA ASP A 200 8.71 -5.08 -15.18
C ASP A 200 8.50 -4.02 -16.27
N ASP A 201 8.02 -2.84 -15.86
CA ASP A 201 7.89 -1.67 -16.72
C ASP A 201 9.00 -0.64 -16.43
N PRO A 202 9.59 0.00 -17.46
CA PRO A 202 10.59 1.05 -17.28
C PRO A 202 9.91 2.39 -16.92
N LEU A 203 9.24 2.44 -15.77
CA LEU A 203 8.56 3.65 -15.26
C LEU A 203 9.51 4.77 -14.86
N HIS A 204 10.76 4.38 -14.57
CA HIS A 204 11.76 5.23 -13.94
C HIS A 204 12.11 6.45 -14.80
N GLU A 205 12.35 6.25 -16.09
CA GLU A 205 12.67 7.34 -17.03
C GLU A 205 11.48 8.28 -17.23
N ALA A 206 10.27 7.71 -17.38
CA ALA A 206 9.06 8.50 -17.61
C ALA A 206 8.69 9.38 -16.41
N PHE A 207 8.96 8.91 -15.19
CA PHE A 207 8.65 9.65 -13.97
C PHE A 207 9.44 10.95 -13.87
N LEU A 208 10.73 10.94 -14.25
CA LEU A 208 11.58 12.13 -14.28
C LEU A 208 11.31 13.00 -15.51
N ASP A 209 11.33 12.41 -16.70
CA ASP A 209 11.29 13.16 -17.97
C ASP A 209 10.00 13.94 -18.19
N ARG A 210 8.91 13.52 -17.54
CA ARG A 210 7.56 14.11 -17.69
C ARG A 210 7.07 14.84 -16.45
N GLY A 211 7.93 14.95 -15.44
CA GLY A 211 7.54 15.58 -14.19
C GLY A 211 7.77 17.09 -14.19
N GLN A 212 6.90 17.80 -13.47
CA GLN A 212 6.91 19.26 -13.34
C GLN A 212 6.57 19.66 -11.91
N PHE A 213 7.17 20.74 -11.41
CA PHE A 213 6.76 21.33 -10.16
C PHE A 213 5.45 22.12 -10.30
N ARG A 214 4.52 21.88 -9.39
CA ARG A 214 3.20 22.52 -9.31
C ARG A 214 3.04 23.26 -7.98
N LYS A 215 2.08 24.18 -7.94
CA LYS A 215 1.73 24.92 -6.71
C LYS A 215 0.97 24.02 -5.75
N ALA A 216 1.13 24.23 -4.44
CA ALA A 216 0.51 23.42 -3.40
C ALA A 216 -1.03 23.29 -3.55
N GLU A 217 -1.71 24.32 -4.06
CA GLU A 217 -3.16 24.35 -4.30
C GLU A 217 -3.65 23.34 -5.34
N GLN A 218 -2.77 22.81 -6.19
CA GLN A 218 -3.10 21.89 -7.29
C GLN A 218 -3.05 20.41 -6.89
N PHE A 219 -2.75 20.13 -5.61
CA PHE A 219 -2.76 18.77 -5.08
C PHE A 219 -4.15 18.13 -5.20
N GLY A 220 -4.21 16.89 -5.65
CA GLY A 220 -5.45 16.15 -5.85
C GLY A 220 -6.16 16.44 -7.19
N THR A 221 -5.67 17.41 -7.97
CA THR A 221 -6.26 17.75 -9.28
C THR A 221 -5.46 17.15 -10.43
N LEU A 222 -5.65 15.85 -10.69
CA LEU A 222 -5.04 15.17 -11.84
C LEU A 222 -5.97 15.11 -13.05
N THR A 223 -5.45 15.51 -14.21
CA THR A 223 -6.17 15.44 -15.49
C THR A 223 -6.09 14.04 -16.10
N ASN A 224 -7.10 13.65 -16.89
CA ASN A 224 -7.11 12.39 -17.64
C ASN A 224 -6.33 12.50 -18.97
N LYS A 225 -5.28 13.32 -19.03
CA LYS A 225 -4.48 13.53 -20.24
C LYS A 225 -3.05 13.08 -19.96
N GLN A 226 -2.44 12.48 -20.98
CA GLN A 226 -1.01 12.19 -20.96
C GLN A 226 -0.24 13.51 -20.83
N ALA A 227 0.61 13.64 -19.82
CA ALA A 227 1.55 14.75 -19.75
C ALA A 227 2.58 14.61 -20.88
N GLY A 228 2.83 15.72 -21.60
CA GLY A 228 3.92 15.82 -22.57
C GLY A 228 5.28 15.69 -21.88
N LYS A 229 6.36 15.57 -22.65
CA LYS A 229 7.71 15.62 -22.06
C LYS A 229 7.97 17.01 -21.48
N THR A 230 8.51 17.09 -20.28
CA THR A 230 8.86 18.38 -19.66
C THR A 230 9.91 19.12 -20.49
N SER A 231 10.79 18.40 -21.18
CA SER A 231 11.76 18.98 -22.13
C SER A 231 11.12 19.75 -23.31
N GLU A 232 9.87 19.42 -23.65
CA GLU A 232 9.14 20.08 -24.75
C GLU A 232 8.33 21.28 -24.25
N ASP A 233 8.12 21.36 -22.93
CA ASP A 233 7.39 22.41 -22.25
C ASP A 233 8.37 23.42 -21.66
N PHE A 234 8.77 24.42 -22.46
CA PHE A 234 9.77 25.44 -22.08
C PHE A 234 9.30 26.40 -20.96
N THR A 235 8.09 26.24 -20.46
CA THR A 235 7.64 26.89 -19.23
C THR A 235 8.21 26.17 -18.03
N TYR A 236 9.41 26.55 -17.59
CA TYR A 236 9.85 26.27 -16.22
C TYR A 236 8.86 26.94 -15.27
N PRO A 237 8.02 26.18 -14.54
CA PRO A 237 7.16 26.79 -13.56
C PRO A 237 8.05 27.47 -12.52
N LEU A 238 7.75 28.73 -12.20
CA LEU A 238 8.38 29.42 -11.07
C LEU A 238 8.23 28.52 -9.84
N MET A 239 9.35 28.22 -9.19
CA MET A 239 9.35 27.43 -7.96
C MET A 239 8.32 28.02 -6.99
N PRO A 240 7.45 27.20 -6.36
CA PRO A 240 6.52 27.68 -5.37
C PRO A 240 7.24 28.45 -4.26
N PRO A 241 6.59 29.44 -3.61
CA PRO A 241 7.17 30.22 -2.52
C PRO A 241 7.84 29.36 -1.45
N GLU A 242 8.92 29.85 -0.82
CA GLU A 242 9.75 29.07 0.12
C GLU A 242 8.96 28.39 1.25
N ASN A 243 7.90 29.05 1.73
CA ASN A 243 7.09 28.57 2.84
C ASN A 243 6.09 27.49 2.45
N GLU A 244 5.90 27.23 1.15
CA GLU A 244 4.95 26.25 0.64
C GLU A 244 5.63 24.91 0.35
N ASP A 245 4.87 23.83 0.56
CA ASP A 245 5.26 22.49 0.14
C ASP A 245 5.37 22.41 -1.39
N LEU A 246 6.22 21.51 -1.85
CA LEU A 246 6.49 21.30 -3.26
C LEU A 246 5.63 20.16 -3.77
N ILE A 247 5.00 20.34 -4.93
CA ILE A 247 4.31 19.25 -5.62
C ILE A 247 5.08 18.86 -6.86
N TRP A 248 5.55 17.62 -6.89
CA TRP A 248 6.05 16.99 -8.10
C TRP A 248 4.90 16.27 -8.80
N GLU A 249 4.45 16.79 -9.94
CA GLU A 249 3.41 16.17 -10.77
C GLU A 249 4.06 15.51 -11.98
N THR A 250 3.78 14.24 -12.23
CA THR A 250 4.29 13.49 -13.37
C THR A 250 3.24 12.54 -13.94
N TRP A 251 3.50 12.02 -15.13
CA TRP A 251 2.68 10.98 -15.75
C TRP A 251 3.57 9.80 -16.13
N VAL A 252 3.16 8.59 -15.77
CA VAL A 252 3.87 7.35 -16.10
C VAL A 252 3.00 6.47 -16.99
N PRO A 253 3.58 5.86 -18.06
CA PRO A 253 2.88 4.85 -18.84
C PRO A 253 2.73 3.60 -17.98
N LEU A 254 1.56 2.99 -17.98
CA LEU A 254 1.30 1.77 -17.20
C LEU A 254 0.71 0.72 -18.10
N ASP A 255 1.01 -0.55 -17.79
CA ASP A 255 0.31 -1.66 -18.40
C ASP A 255 -1.20 -1.59 -18.09
N LYS A 256 -2.00 -2.09 -19.02
CA LYS A 256 -3.47 -2.18 -18.92
C LYS A 256 -3.94 -3.04 -17.75
N ASP A 257 -3.12 -3.98 -17.30
CA ASP A 257 -3.41 -4.92 -16.23
C ASP A 257 -2.82 -4.45 -14.88
N ALA A 258 -2.11 -3.30 -14.85
CA ALA A 258 -1.57 -2.72 -13.62
C ALA A 258 -2.70 -2.25 -12.70
N THR A 259 -2.71 -2.74 -11.46
CA THR A 259 -3.74 -2.45 -10.46
C THR A 259 -3.24 -1.47 -9.40
N TYR A 260 -1.95 -1.54 -9.07
CA TYR A 260 -1.33 -0.71 -8.06
C TYR A 260 -0.09 -0.02 -8.61
N LEU A 261 0.20 1.13 -8.01
CA LEU A 261 1.46 1.82 -8.17
C LEU A 261 2.15 1.91 -6.82
N GLU A 262 3.39 1.42 -6.77
CA GLU A 262 4.20 1.40 -5.56
C GLU A 262 5.34 2.41 -5.69
N LEU A 263 5.49 3.24 -4.67
CA LEU A 263 6.49 4.30 -4.62
C LEU A 263 7.25 4.20 -3.30
N GLN A 264 8.58 4.24 -3.41
CA GLN A 264 9.47 4.32 -2.26
C GLN A 264 10.28 5.60 -2.36
N ILE A 265 10.35 6.37 -1.27
CA ILE A 265 11.02 7.68 -1.21
C ILE A 265 12.05 7.66 -0.08
N TRP A 266 13.29 8.03 -0.37
CA TRP A 266 14.33 8.25 0.64
C TRP A 266 14.76 9.70 0.66
N TYR A 267 14.82 10.24 1.87
CA TYR A 267 15.43 11.54 2.13
C TYR A 267 16.92 11.40 2.44
N PRO A 268 17.70 12.46 2.24
CA PRO A 268 19.12 12.42 2.51
C PRO A 268 19.39 12.37 4.02
N ASN A 269 20.51 11.74 4.38
CA ASN A 269 20.87 11.43 5.77
C ASN A 269 21.10 12.68 6.64
N ASN A 270 21.26 13.85 6.02
CA ASN A 270 21.40 15.13 6.72
C ASN A 270 20.08 15.68 7.29
N LEU A 271 18.93 15.22 6.77
CA LEU A 271 17.59 15.58 7.22
C LEU A 271 17.04 14.57 8.22
N ILE A 272 17.15 13.28 7.89
CA ILE A 272 16.71 12.18 8.74
C ILE A 272 17.83 11.14 8.72
N ASN A 273 18.34 10.77 9.90
CA ASN A 273 19.23 9.62 9.99
C ASN A 273 18.39 8.36 9.78
N PRO A 274 18.65 7.57 8.72
CA PRO A 274 17.94 6.31 8.56
C PRO A 274 18.22 5.43 9.79
N GLY A 275 17.16 4.89 10.38
CA GLY A 275 17.28 3.84 11.40
C GLY A 275 17.96 2.59 10.81
N GLU A 276 18.16 1.55 11.63
CA GLU A 276 18.82 0.30 11.19
C GLU A 276 18.18 -0.34 9.95
N ASP A 277 16.90 -0.06 9.68
CA ASP A 277 16.16 -0.68 8.57
C ASP A 277 16.10 0.14 7.26
N ASP A 278 16.60 1.39 7.18
CA ASP A 278 16.61 2.30 5.99
C ASP A 278 15.47 2.10 4.97
N ARG A 279 14.23 1.92 5.46
CA ARG A 279 13.10 1.47 4.62
C ARG A 279 12.56 2.58 3.70
N GLY A 280 12.89 3.83 3.99
CA GLY A 280 12.28 4.99 3.33
C GLY A 280 10.78 5.09 3.60
N TYR A 281 10.11 6.01 2.92
CA TYR A 281 8.66 6.14 2.91
C TYR A 281 8.08 5.29 1.80
N LEU A 282 7.10 4.44 2.12
CA LEU A 282 6.52 3.43 1.26
C LEU A 282 5.04 3.72 1.01
N PHE A 283 4.66 3.75 -0.26
CA PHE A 283 3.29 4.02 -0.67
C PHE A 283 2.85 2.98 -1.68
N GLN A 284 1.63 2.49 -1.52
CA GLN A 284 0.92 1.70 -2.51
C GLN A 284 -0.42 2.38 -2.77
N MET A 285 -0.64 2.80 -4.01
CA MET A 285 -1.88 3.47 -4.40
C MET A 285 -2.67 2.58 -5.36
N GLU A 286 -3.97 2.44 -5.12
CA GLU A 286 -4.85 1.72 -6.04
C GLU A 286 -5.20 2.59 -7.24
N LEU A 287 -5.00 2.06 -8.44
CA LEU A 287 -5.19 2.80 -9.68
C LEU A 287 -6.67 2.87 -10.06
N GLY A 288 -7.33 3.92 -9.60
CA GLY A 288 -8.72 4.22 -9.93
C GLY A 288 -8.91 5.48 -10.79
N THR A 289 -10.07 5.59 -11.42
CA THR A 289 -10.48 6.81 -12.17
C THR A 289 -10.83 8.00 -11.26
N ARG A 290 -11.09 7.75 -9.97
CA ARG A 290 -11.33 8.79 -8.96
C ARG A 290 -10.03 9.35 -8.36
N GLY A 291 -8.94 8.60 -8.49
CA GLY A 291 -7.67 8.85 -7.80
C GLY A 291 -7.69 8.39 -6.35
N ASP A 292 -6.52 8.05 -5.84
CA ASP A 292 -6.27 7.60 -4.48
C ASP A 292 -5.15 8.45 -3.85
N THR A 293 -5.25 8.73 -2.55
CA THR A 293 -4.28 9.56 -1.83
C THR A 293 -3.75 8.81 -0.62
N ALA A 294 -2.45 8.51 -0.64
CA ALA A 294 -1.74 7.91 0.48
C ALA A 294 -0.98 9.00 1.25
N ILE A 295 -1.13 8.99 2.58
CA ILE A 295 -0.60 10.04 3.49
C ILE A 295 0.39 9.45 4.49
N ASP A 296 0.24 8.17 4.84
CA ASP A 296 1.13 7.48 5.79
C ASP A 296 2.13 6.60 5.04
N GLY A 297 3.32 7.15 4.79
CA GLY A 297 4.41 6.42 4.16
C GLY A 297 5.25 5.59 5.13
N LEU A 298 4.97 5.66 6.44
CA LEU A 298 5.72 4.96 7.48
C LEU A 298 5.00 3.69 7.95
N ALA A 299 3.83 3.40 7.39
CA ALA A 299 3.13 2.16 7.62
C ALA A 299 4.02 0.97 7.24
N ALA A 300 4.09 -0.03 8.12
CA ALA A 300 4.77 -1.29 7.84
C ALA A 300 3.92 -2.05 6.82
N VAL A 301 4.19 -1.82 5.53
CA VAL A 301 3.58 -2.54 4.42
C VAL A 301 4.72 -3.14 3.63
N GLU A 302 4.78 -4.47 3.56
CA GLU A 302 5.66 -5.15 2.61
C GLU A 302 5.18 -4.85 1.19
N LEU A 303 6.06 -4.22 0.41
CA LEU A 303 5.80 -3.82 -0.97
C LEU A 303 6.89 -4.38 -1.88
N GLU A 304 6.51 -4.72 -3.11
CA GLU A 304 7.44 -5.23 -4.14
C GLU A 304 8.52 -4.19 -4.47
N VAL A 305 8.23 -2.90 -4.30
CA VAL A 305 9.23 -1.83 -4.45
C VAL A 305 10.43 -2.00 -3.48
N GLN A 306 10.23 -2.58 -2.29
CA GLN A 306 11.32 -2.78 -1.31
C GLN A 306 12.40 -3.75 -1.78
N ALA A 307 12.07 -4.69 -2.69
CA ALA A 307 13.06 -5.57 -3.30
C ALA A 307 14.02 -4.81 -4.25
N SER A 308 13.72 -3.55 -4.57
CA SER A 308 14.56 -2.71 -5.42
C SER A 308 15.63 -2.00 -4.56
N SER A 309 16.90 -2.30 -4.83
CA SER A 309 18.06 -1.73 -4.14
C SER A 309 18.16 -0.20 -4.29
N ARG A 310 18.80 0.46 -3.30
CA ARG A 310 19.24 1.86 -3.40
C ARG A 310 20.22 2.09 -4.56
N ILE A 311 20.83 1.03 -5.09
CA ILE A 311 21.72 1.02 -6.25
C ILE A 311 20.86 1.00 -7.52
N GLY A 312 20.36 2.17 -7.93
CA GLY A 312 19.47 2.33 -9.09
C GLY A 312 18.33 3.34 -8.88
N THR A 313 18.30 4.01 -7.73
CA THR A 313 17.26 4.98 -7.40
C THR A 313 17.35 6.22 -8.28
N LEU A 314 16.18 6.76 -8.59
CA LEU A 314 16.07 8.03 -9.29
C LEU A 314 16.36 9.15 -8.31
N THR A 315 17.06 10.18 -8.77
CA THR A 315 17.38 11.34 -7.96
C THR A 315 16.59 12.54 -8.46
N LEU A 316 15.73 13.08 -7.61
CA LEU A 316 15.06 14.36 -7.83
C LEU A 316 15.87 15.44 -7.12
N GLU A 317 16.47 16.33 -7.90
CA GLU A 317 17.12 17.52 -7.37
C GLU A 317 16.06 18.58 -7.08
N VAL A 318 15.89 18.91 -5.80
CA VAL A 318 14.99 19.98 -5.41
C VAL A 318 15.76 21.30 -5.41
N ALA A 319 15.47 22.16 -6.37
CA ALA A 319 16.14 23.45 -6.49
C ALA A 319 15.99 24.29 -5.20
N GLU A 320 17.09 24.92 -4.80
CA GLU A 320 17.08 25.98 -3.80
C GLU A 320 16.32 27.18 -4.39
N SER A 321 15.56 27.90 -3.56
CA SER A 321 14.87 29.10 -4.01
C SER A 321 15.88 30.13 -4.52
N THR A 322 15.59 30.73 -5.67
CA THR A 322 16.27 32.00 -6.02
C THR A 322 15.88 33.04 -4.98
N PRO A 323 16.85 33.67 -4.28
CA PRO A 323 16.54 34.84 -3.48
C PRO A 323 15.98 35.93 -4.40
N LEU A 324 14.83 36.48 -4.03
CA LEU A 324 14.28 37.71 -4.63
C LEU A 324 15.16 38.91 -4.30
#